data_AF-A0A3D5VD93-F1
#
_entry.id   AF-A0A3D5VD93-F1
#
_cell.length_a   1.000
_cell.length_b   1.000
_cell.length_c   1.000
_cell.angle_alpha   90.00
_cell.angle_beta   90.00
_cell.angle_gamma   90.00
#
_symmetry.space_group_name_H-M   'P 1'
#
loop_
_entity.id
_entity.type
_entity.pdbx_description
1 polymer ?
#
loop_
_entity_poly.entity_id
_entity_poly.type
_entity_poly.pdbx_seq_one_letter_code
_entity_poly.pdbx_strand_id
1 'polypeptide(L)'
;WWPAYDHPWDKAIINYSITVREDWLVACNGLRISIEDNGDGTRTHNWEGENPMATYLSCIHAAGYEELNQSYGDLPIQNFVMPSQYENASEDFSNLPFMIEVYSQAYGPYPFEKYGNAVVPMVTFGAMEHQTMTTLGNTMITGNHTYEMTIAHELSHHWFGDCLTPLTWADVWLSEGFAVYSEAVYMEAWQGYSQMLEYVQNDIQNYYKNWAASNGPHTVYDPEYNS
;
A
#
# COMPACT_ATOMS: atom_id res chain seq x y z
N TRP A 1 -1.22 6.17 -17.28
CA TRP A 1 -2.54 6.84 -17.30
C TRP A 1 -3.20 6.59 -18.64
N TRP A 2 -4.43 6.08 -18.63
CA TRP A 2 -5.22 5.67 -19.80
C TRP A 2 -6.68 6.15 -19.67
N PRO A 3 -7.48 6.21 -20.76
CA PRO A 3 -8.88 6.61 -20.68
C PRO A 3 -9.71 5.61 -19.86
N ALA A 4 -10.29 6.08 -18.76
CA ALA A 4 -11.18 5.30 -17.90
C ALA A 4 -12.27 6.22 -17.33
N TYR A 5 -13.32 5.62 -16.76
CA TYR A 5 -14.27 6.38 -15.96
C TYR A 5 -13.73 6.50 -14.54
N ASP A 6 -12.99 7.59 -14.31
CA ASP A 6 -12.09 7.74 -13.17
C ASP A 6 -12.83 8.17 -11.88
N HIS A 7 -13.63 7.23 -11.36
CA HIS A 7 -14.33 7.35 -10.10
C HIS A 7 -14.07 6.11 -9.23
N PRO A 8 -13.86 6.27 -7.90
CA PRO A 8 -13.51 5.15 -7.00
C PRO A 8 -14.47 3.96 -7.05
N TRP A 9 -15.73 4.22 -7.36
CA TRP A 9 -16.80 3.22 -7.36
C TRP A 9 -16.90 2.41 -8.65
N ASP A 10 -16.25 2.83 -9.74
CA ASP A 10 -16.28 2.12 -11.02
C ASP A 10 -15.10 1.14 -11.10
N LYS A 11 -15.15 0.10 -10.26
CA LYS A 11 -14.11 -0.92 -10.20
C LYS A 11 -14.15 -1.85 -11.41
N ALA A 12 -12.98 -2.27 -11.87
CA ALA A 12 -12.83 -3.26 -12.94
C ALA A 12 -11.71 -4.25 -12.63
N ILE A 13 -11.77 -5.45 -13.21
CA ILE A 13 -10.61 -6.35 -13.26
C ILE A 13 -9.67 -5.80 -14.33
N ILE A 14 -8.39 -5.62 -13.97
CA ILE A 14 -7.39 -4.99 -14.84
C ILE A 14 -6.22 -5.96 -15.03
N ASN A 15 -5.88 -6.22 -16.30
CA ASN A 15 -4.71 -6.98 -16.71
C ASN A 15 -3.73 -6.06 -17.44
N TYR A 16 -2.44 -6.30 -17.27
CA TYR A 16 -1.38 -5.48 -17.83
C TYR A 16 -0.42 -6.30 -18.67
N SER A 17 -0.06 -5.79 -19.84
CA SER A 17 1.03 -6.29 -20.68
C SER A 17 2.00 -5.14 -20.93
N ILE A 18 3.13 -5.15 -20.24
CA ILE A 18 4.07 -4.02 -20.22
C ILE A 18 5.40 -4.45 -20.81
N THR A 19 5.78 -3.84 -21.94
CA THR A 19 7.07 -4.08 -22.60
C THR A 19 8.11 -3.06 -22.14
N VAL A 20 9.23 -3.55 -21.62
CA VAL A 20 10.38 -2.75 -21.15
C VAL A 20 11.68 -3.31 -21.71
N ARG A 21 12.79 -2.59 -21.53
CA ARG A 21 14.13 -3.12 -21.84
C ARG A 21 14.43 -4.39 -21.03
N GLU A 22 15.21 -5.30 -21.58
CA GLU A 22 15.43 -6.65 -21.03
C GLU A 22 16.08 -6.70 -19.64
N ASP A 23 16.81 -5.65 -19.24
CA ASP A 23 17.47 -5.51 -17.94
C ASP A 23 16.58 -4.90 -16.85
N TRP A 24 15.32 -4.59 -17.16
CA TRP A 24 14.34 -4.05 -16.21
C TRP A 24 13.31 -5.09 -15.81
N LEU A 25 12.76 -4.90 -14.61
CA LEU A 25 11.55 -5.55 -14.14
C LEU A 25 10.42 -4.53 -14.03
N VAL A 26 9.19 -5.03 -14.14
CA VAL A 26 7.97 -4.25 -13.90
C VAL A 26 7.36 -4.69 -12.57
N ALA A 27 7.10 -3.77 -11.65
CA ALA A 27 6.26 -3.96 -10.46
C ALA A 27 4.86 -3.42 -10.75
N CYS A 28 3.83 -4.24 -10.60
CA CYS A 28 2.46 -3.92 -10.99
C CYS A 28 1.44 -4.62 -10.09
N ASN A 29 0.18 -4.19 -10.17
CA ASN A 29 -0.95 -4.85 -9.49
C ASN A 29 -1.14 -6.28 -10.04
N GLY A 30 -1.74 -7.16 -9.23
CA GLY A 30 -2.08 -8.54 -9.59
C GLY A 30 -0.90 -9.51 -9.52
N LEU A 31 -1.08 -10.71 -10.07
CA LEU A 31 -0.07 -11.76 -10.15
C LEU A 31 0.72 -11.68 -11.47
N ARG A 32 2.04 -11.86 -11.39
CA ARG A 32 2.89 -11.97 -12.59
C ARG A 32 2.76 -13.36 -13.18
N ILE A 33 2.12 -13.46 -14.34
CA ILE A 33 1.90 -14.74 -15.02
C ILE A 33 3.01 -15.10 -16.01
N SER A 34 3.66 -14.11 -16.64
CA SER A 34 4.81 -14.36 -17.52
C SER A 34 5.74 -13.15 -17.65
N ILE A 35 6.99 -13.44 -18.03
CA ILE A 35 7.95 -12.47 -18.58
C ILE A 35 8.43 -13.08 -19.89
N GLU A 36 8.11 -12.44 -21.01
CA GLU A 36 8.41 -12.93 -22.36
C GLU A 36 9.57 -12.14 -22.95
N ASP A 37 10.63 -12.83 -23.40
CA ASP A 37 11.72 -12.22 -24.17
C ASP A 37 11.29 -12.06 -25.64
N ASN A 38 11.30 -10.83 -26.12
CA ASN A 38 10.87 -10.50 -27.48
C ASN A 38 11.96 -10.70 -28.54
N GLY A 39 13.21 -10.99 -28.13
CA GLY A 39 14.35 -11.20 -29.03
C GLY A 39 14.90 -9.92 -29.66
N ASP A 40 14.45 -8.75 -29.24
CA ASP A 40 14.87 -7.42 -29.73
C ASP A 40 15.47 -6.53 -28.62
N GLY A 41 15.89 -7.14 -27.51
CA GLY A 41 16.40 -6.45 -26.33
C GLY A 41 15.31 -5.90 -25.41
N THR A 42 14.05 -6.32 -25.61
CA THR A 42 12.92 -6.00 -24.74
C THR A 42 12.28 -7.25 -24.14
N ARG A 43 11.61 -7.08 -23.01
CA ARG A 43 10.79 -8.10 -22.36
C ARG A 43 9.38 -7.58 -22.09
N THR A 44 8.38 -8.43 -22.26
CA THR A 44 6.99 -8.14 -21.93
C THR A 44 6.59 -8.84 -20.64
N HIS A 45 6.23 -8.06 -19.63
CA HIS A 45 5.72 -8.54 -18.35
C HIS A 45 4.19 -8.57 -18.40
N ASN A 46 3.61 -9.76 -18.19
CA ASN A 46 2.16 -9.93 -18.13
C ASN A 46 1.70 -10.12 -16.68
N TRP A 47 0.73 -9.30 -16.28
CA TRP A 47 0.14 -9.29 -14.95
C TRP A 47 -1.38 -9.43 -15.06
N GLU A 48 -1.96 -10.28 -14.21
CA GLU A 48 -3.41 -10.50 -14.14
C GLU A 48 -3.92 -10.17 -12.74
N GLY A 49 -4.95 -9.33 -12.67
CA GLY A 49 -5.68 -9.07 -11.43
C GLY A 49 -6.81 -10.08 -11.25
N GLU A 50 -7.02 -10.56 -10.03
CA GLU A 50 -8.13 -11.48 -9.72
C GLU A 50 -9.37 -10.77 -9.18
N ASN A 51 -9.18 -9.55 -8.65
CA ASN A 51 -10.22 -8.79 -7.95
C ASN A 51 -10.49 -7.42 -8.62
N PRO A 52 -11.74 -6.94 -8.61
CA PRO A 52 -12.06 -5.60 -9.11
C PRO A 52 -11.29 -4.51 -8.35
N MET A 53 -10.67 -3.59 -9.09
CA MET A 53 -9.83 -2.51 -8.57
C MET A 53 -10.38 -1.16 -9.02
N ALA A 54 -10.33 -0.17 -8.12
CA ALA A 54 -10.65 1.21 -8.47
C ALA A 54 -9.51 1.82 -9.32
N THR A 55 -9.83 2.72 -10.25
CA THR A 55 -8.84 3.27 -11.20
C THR A 55 -7.67 3.98 -10.53
N TYR A 56 -7.88 4.63 -9.37
CA TYR A 56 -6.82 5.33 -8.65
C TYR A 56 -5.78 4.40 -8.01
N LEU A 57 -6.12 3.12 -7.80
CA LEU A 57 -5.26 2.09 -7.20
C LEU A 57 -4.35 1.39 -8.20
N SER A 58 -4.49 1.69 -9.49
CA SER A 58 -3.63 1.15 -10.54
C SER A 58 -2.20 1.71 -10.44
N CYS A 59 -1.19 0.84 -10.51
CA CYS A 59 0.21 1.25 -10.60
C CYS A 59 1.00 0.45 -11.65
N ILE A 60 2.03 1.10 -12.22
CA ILE A 60 3.05 0.47 -13.06
C ILE A 60 4.38 1.14 -12.73
N HIS A 61 5.34 0.37 -12.24
CA HIS A 61 6.71 0.84 -12.00
C HIS A 61 7.67 -0.04 -12.77
N ALA A 62 8.66 0.55 -13.44
CA ALA A 62 9.66 -0.19 -14.18
C ALA A 62 11.05 0.37 -13.92
N ALA A 63 11.97 -0.48 -13.49
CA ALA A 63 13.35 -0.12 -13.18
C ALA A 63 14.23 -1.37 -13.22
N GLY A 64 15.55 -1.18 -13.06
CA GLY A 64 16.48 -2.27 -12.77
C GLY A 64 16.33 -2.76 -11.34
N TYR A 65 15.14 -3.25 -10.99
CA TYR A 65 14.79 -3.76 -9.67
C TYR A 65 15.46 -5.09 -9.36
N GLU A 66 15.69 -5.33 -8.07
CA GLU A 66 15.82 -6.65 -7.50
C GLU A 66 14.54 -7.01 -6.74
N GLU A 67 14.19 -8.30 -6.75
CA GLU A 67 13.02 -8.81 -6.04
C GLU A 67 13.41 -9.34 -4.66
N LEU A 68 12.69 -8.89 -3.64
CA LEU A 68 12.75 -9.41 -2.29
C LEU A 68 11.42 -10.14 -1.99
N ASN A 69 11.42 -11.45 -2.25
CA ASN A 69 10.24 -12.29 -2.10
C ASN A 69 10.10 -12.86 -0.70
N GLN A 70 8.90 -12.79 -0.15
CA GLN A 70 8.49 -13.35 1.13
C GLN A 70 7.13 -14.04 0.96
N SER A 71 6.57 -14.57 2.05
CA SER A 71 5.21 -15.15 2.05
C SER A 71 4.57 -15.07 3.43
N TYR A 72 3.24 -15.03 3.46
CA TYR A 72 2.43 -15.27 4.65
C TYR A 72 1.52 -16.46 4.38
N GLY A 73 1.90 -17.65 4.87
CA GLY A 73 1.25 -18.89 4.45
C GLY A 73 1.39 -19.09 2.94
N ASP A 74 0.27 -19.25 2.23
CA ASP A 74 0.23 -19.38 0.77
C ASP A 74 0.17 -18.01 0.04
N LEU A 75 0.02 -16.90 0.77
CA LEU A 75 -0.03 -15.56 0.17
C LEU A 75 1.38 -15.10 -0.23
N PRO A 76 1.66 -14.90 -1.53
CA PRO A 76 2.94 -14.36 -1.97
C PRO A 76 3.08 -12.88 -1.58
N ILE A 77 4.27 -12.51 -1.11
CA ILE A 77 4.67 -11.12 -0.86
C ILE A 77 5.85 -10.80 -1.79
N GLN A 78 5.66 -9.87 -2.72
CA GLN A 78 6.64 -9.56 -3.76
C GLN A 78 7.07 -8.11 -3.68
N ASN A 79 8.27 -7.86 -3.18
CA ASN A 79 8.82 -6.51 -3.07
C ASN A 79 9.84 -6.22 -4.18
N PHE A 80 9.82 -5.01 -4.70
CA PHE A 80 10.70 -4.52 -5.75
C PHE A 80 11.50 -3.34 -5.23
N VAL A 81 12.82 -3.50 -5.19
CA VAL A 81 13.74 -2.50 -4.62
C VAL A 81 14.93 -2.28 -5.54
N MET A 82 15.55 -1.11 -5.47
CA MET A 82 16.81 -0.92 -6.19
C MET A 82 17.90 -1.80 -5.58
N PRO A 83 18.85 -2.35 -6.36
CA PRO A 83 19.93 -3.19 -5.85
C PRO A 83 20.68 -2.58 -4.66
N SER A 84 20.92 -1.26 -4.70
CA SER A 84 21.60 -0.53 -3.63
C SER A 84 20.81 -0.44 -2.32
N GLN A 85 19.53 -0.79 -2.32
CA GLN A 85 18.63 -0.72 -1.17
C GLN A 85 18.27 -2.10 -0.62
N TYR A 86 18.70 -3.19 -1.26
CA TYR A 86 18.25 -4.56 -0.95
C TYR A 86 18.43 -4.91 0.54
N GLU A 87 19.62 -4.67 1.10
CA GLU A 87 19.91 -4.99 2.51
C GLU A 87 19.03 -4.20 3.49
N ASN A 88 18.91 -2.87 3.29
CA ASN A 88 18.07 -2.04 4.15
C ASN A 88 16.58 -2.42 4.02
N ALA A 89 16.12 -2.70 2.80
CA ALA A 89 14.75 -3.14 2.58
C ALA A 89 14.47 -4.51 3.18
N SER A 90 15.47 -5.41 3.19
CA SER A 90 15.32 -6.72 3.84
C SER A 90 15.07 -6.59 5.34
N GLU A 91 15.68 -5.61 6.00
CA GLU A 91 15.39 -5.29 7.40
C GLU A 91 14.00 -4.65 7.52
N ASP A 92 13.75 -3.54 6.82
CA ASP A 92 12.50 -2.77 6.96
C ASP A 92 11.25 -3.57 6.59
N PHE A 93 11.34 -4.51 5.65
CA PHE A 93 10.22 -5.38 5.23
C PHE A 93 10.17 -6.71 5.99
N SER A 94 11.02 -6.95 6.99
CA SER A 94 11.05 -8.22 7.71
C SER A 94 9.74 -8.53 8.47
N ASN A 95 8.99 -7.50 8.86
CA ASN A 95 7.73 -7.65 9.60
C ASN A 95 6.47 -7.73 8.72
N LEU A 96 6.57 -7.67 7.38
CA LEU A 96 5.38 -7.72 6.51
C LEU A 96 4.47 -8.94 6.76
N PRO A 97 5.00 -10.18 6.92
CA PRO A 97 4.13 -11.31 7.24
C PRO A 97 3.40 -11.16 8.58
N PHE A 98 4.06 -10.55 9.58
CA PHE A 98 3.46 -10.29 10.89
C PHE A 98 2.39 -9.19 10.82
N MET A 99 2.62 -8.11 10.06
CA MET A 99 1.60 -7.09 9.81
C MET A 99 0.34 -7.70 9.18
N ILE A 100 0.51 -8.54 8.16
CA ILE A 100 -0.60 -9.23 7.49
C ILE A 100 -1.33 -10.14 8.48
N GLU A 101 -0.62 -10.86 9.35
CA GLU A 101 -1.23 -11.68 10.39
C GLU A 101 -2.09 -10.85 11.34
N VAL A 102 -1.55 -9.75 11.87
CA VAL A 102 -2.24 -8.86 12.82
C VAL A 102 -3.54 -8.33 12.22
N TYR A 103 -3.49 -7.80 11.01
CA TYR A 103 -4.69 -7.29 10.35
C TYR A 103 -5.64 -8.40 9.91
N SER A 104 -5.13 -9.58 9.54
CA SER A 104 -5.99 -10.72 9.24
C SER A 104 -6.79 -11.18 10.45
N GLN A 105 -6.19 -11.13 11.64
CA GLN A 105 -6.88 -11.43 12.90
C GLN A 105 -7.91 -10.36 13.27
N ALA A 106 -7.60 -9.08 13.00
CA ALA A 106 -8.48 -7.97 13.35
C ALA A 106 -9.67 -7.80 12.39
N TYR A 107 -9.45 -8.00 11.09
CA TYR A 107 -10.38 -7.59 10.02
C TYR A 107 -10.87 -8.76 9.15
N GLY A 108 -10.31 -9.95 9.33
CA GLY A 108 -10.55 -11.12 8.49
C GLY A 108 -9.44 -11.33 7.45
N PRO A 109 -9.44 -12.47 6.72
CA PRO A 109 -8.35 -12.85 5.82
C PRO A 109 -7.96 -11.74 4.83
N TYR A 110 -6.67 -11.67 4.48
CA TYR A 110 -6.19 -10.76 3.44
C TYR A 110 -7.00 -10.91 2.14
N PRO A 111 -7.53 -9.82 1.56
CA PRO A 111 -8.59 -9.91 0.56
C PRO A 111 -8.13 -10.14 -0.88
N PHE A 112 -6.82 -10.18 -1.15
CA PHE A 112 -6.27 -10.25 -2.51
C PHE A 112 -5.29 -11.40 -2.73
N GLU A 113 -4.92 -11.59 -3.99
CA GLU A 113 -4.09 -12.69 -4.51
C GLU A 113 -2.60 -12.57 -4.17
N LYS A 114 -2.13 -11.36 -3.83
CA LYS A 114 -0.73 -11.03 -3.56
C LYS A 114 -0.63 -9.72 -2.77
N TYR A 115 0.37 -9.59 -1.92
CA TYR A 115 0.84 -8.30 -1.41
C TYR A 115 2.23 -7.95 -1.96
N GLY A 116 2.62 -6.68 -1.95
CA GLY A 116 3.96 -6.29 -2.36
C GLY A 116 4.21 -4.81 -2.21
N ASN A 117 5.48 -4.43 -2.33
CA ASN A 117 5.92 -3.04 -2.34
C ASN A 117 6.76 -2.74 -3.58
N ALA A 118 6.56 -1.59 -4.21
CA ALA A 118 7.43 -1.03 -5.23
C ALA A 118 8.13 0.21 -4.69
N VAL A 119 9.44 0.13 -4.48
CA VAL A 119 10.23 1.28 -4.04
C VAL A 119 10.58 2.15 -5.23
N VAL A 120 10.28 3.44 -5.16
CA VAL A 120 10.46 4.39 -6.26
C VAL A 120 11.23 5.63 -5.80
N PRO A 121 11.94 6.33 -6.69
CA PRO A 121 12.50 7.65 -6.39
C PRO A 121 11.37 8.70 -6.33
N MET A 122 10.51 8.59 -5.31
CA MET A 122 9.36 9.46 -5.07
C MET A 122 9.63 10.36 -3.87
N VAL A 123 9.34 11.64 -4.04
CA VAL A 123 9.48 12.68 -2.99
C VAL A 123 8.13 13.28 -2.57
N THR A 124 7.06 12.99 -3.31
CA THR A 124 5.74 13.58 -3.10
C THR A 124 4.81 12.51 -2.51
N PHE A 125 4.15 12.81 -1.39
CA PHE A 125 3.20 11.95 -0.66
C PHE A 125 3.78 10.76 0.12
N GLY A 126 5.05 10.41 -0.10
CA GLY A 126 5.76 9.43 0.73
C GLY A 126 5.43 7.99 0.38
N ALA A 127 4.16 7.62 0.39
CA ALA A 127 3.65 6.30 0.03
C ALA A 127 2.27 6.38 -0.66
N MET A 128 1.81 5.26 -1.23
CA MET A 128 0.48 5.11 -1.81
C MET A 128 0.08 3.63 -1.84
N GLU A 129 -1.15 3.34 -1.44
CA GLU A 129 -1.72 2.04 -1.17
C GLU A 129 -2.09 1.17 -2.38
N HIS A 130 -1.53 1.42 -3.57
CA HIS A 130 -1.96 0.78 -4.82
C HIS A 130 -2.21 -0.73 -4.64
N GLN A 131 -3.44 -1.18 -4.93
CA GLN A 131 -3.93 -2.52 -4.61
C GLN A 131 -2.96 -3.62 -5.04
N THR A 132 -2.55 -4.50 -4.11
CA THR A 132 -1.56 -5.58 -4.28
C THR A 132 -0.10 -5.14 -4.54
N MET A 133 0.20 -3.84 -4.56
CA MET A 133 1.52 -3.30 -4.87
C MET A 133 1.72 -1.88 -4.30
N THR A 134 1.86 -1.76 -2.98
CA THR A 134 2.11 -0.50 -2.29
C THR A 134 3.32 0.23 -2.89
N THR A 135 3.17 1.51 -3.23
CA THR A 135 4.29 2.34 -3.67
C THR A 135 4.95 3.01 -2.47
N LEU A 136 6.25 2.85 -2.32
CA LEU A 136 7.03 3.48 -1.25
C LEU A 136 8.12 4.39 -1.81
N GLY A 137 8.28 5.57 -1.21
CA GLY A 137 9.41 6.45 -1.50
C GLY A 137 10.73 5.83 -1.03
N ASN A 138 11.77 5.95 -1.84
CA ASN A 138 13.10 5.39 -1.54
C ASN A 138 13.71 5.89 -0.23
N THR A 139 13.33 7.08 0.25
CA THR A 139 13.77 7.65 1.53
C THR A 139 13.23 6.87 2.73
N MET A 140 12.19 6.05 2.55
CA MET A 140 11.61 5.23 3.60
C MET A 140 12.41 3.95 3.88
N ILE A 141 13.35 3.62 2.99
CA ILE A 141 14.20 2.43 3.13
C ILE A 141 15.46 2.81 3.88
N THR A 142 15.45 2.61 5.19
CA THR A 142 16.47 3.06 6.14
C THR A 142 17.22 1.91 6.81
N GLY A 143 16.69 0.69 6.79
CA GLY A 143 17.29 -0.50 7.38
C GLY A 143 17.25 -0.53 8.90
N ASN A 144 16.20 0.05 9.49
CA ASN A 144 16.06 0.18 10.94
C ASN A 144 14.61 0.41 11.40
N HIS A 145 13.62 0.10 10.54
CA HIS A 145 12.19 0.23 10.87
C HIS A 145 11.71 1.66 11.16
N THR A 146 12.44 2.69 10.72
CA THR A 146 12.02 4.10 10.96
C THR A 146 10.62 4.40 10.44
N TYR A 147 10.24 3.78 9.32
CA TYR A 147 8.95 3.99 8.63
C TYR A 147 7.98 2.82 8.80
N GLU A 148 8.16 2.00 9.82
CA GLU A 148 7.34 0.82 10.09
C GLU A 148 5.84 1.16 10.12
N MET A 149 5.46 2.22 10.85
CA MET A 149 4.05 2.60 10.98
C MET A 149 3.44 3.07 9.67
N THR A 150 4.23 3.71 8.80
CA THR A 150 3.78 4.06 7.45
C THR A 150 3.57 2.80 6.62
N ILE A 151 4.49 1.83 6.64
CA ILE A 151 4.31 0.56 5.92
C ILE A 151 3.05 -0.16 6.42
N ALA A 152 2.84 -0.17 7.74
CA ALA A 152 1.65 -0.75 8.36
C ALA A 152 0.35 -0.02 7.96
N HIS A 153 0.38 1.32 7.84
CA HIS A 153 -0.72 2.14 7.33
C HIS A 153 -1.09 1.73 5.90
N GLU A 154 -0.11 1.75 4.98
CA GLU A 154 -0.33 1.38 3.58
C GLU A 154 -0.84 -0.05 3.42
N LEU A 155 -0.29 -0.99 4.20
CA LEU A 155 -0.73 -2.37 4.14
C LEU A 155 -2.20 -2.52 4.57
N SER A 156 -2.63 -1.75 5.56
CA SER A 156 -4.02 -1.82 6.07
C SER A 156 -5.06 -1.36 5.05
N HIS A 157 -4.68 -0.50 4.09
CA HIS A 157 -5.58 -0.04 3.03
C HIS A 157 -6.11 -1.18 2.15
N HIS A 158 -5.42 -2.31 2.11
CA HIS A 158 -5.90 -3.49 1.39
C HIS A 158 -7.25 -3.98 1.92
N TRP A 159 -7.56 -3.77 3.21
CA TRP A 159 -8.92 -3.95 3.73
C TRP A 159 -9.77 -2.69 3.55
N PHE A 160 -9.23 -1.51 3.90
CA PHE A 160 -9.96 -0.23 3.94
C PHE A 160 -9.40 0.79 2.95
N GLY A 161 -10.06 0.95 1.81
CA GLY A 161 -9.54 1.70 0.67
C GLY A 161 -9.59 0.87 -0.59
N ASP A 162 -9.01 -0.33 -0.55
CA ASP A 162 -8.93 -1.21 -1.71
C ASP A 162 -10.10 -2.18 -1.76
N CYS A 163 -10.27 -3.04 -0.75
CA CYS A 163 -11.39 -3.97 -0.70
C CYS A 163 -12.69 -3.19 -0.46
N LEU A 164 -12.72 -2.43 0.65
CA LEU A 164 -13.78 -1.49 0.99
C LEU A 164 -13.41 -0.07 0.53
N THR A 165 -13.69 0.23 -0.74
CA THR A 165 -13.39 1.55 -1.34
C THR A 165 -14.50 2.56 -1.07
N PRO A 166 -14.18 3.84 -0.79
CA PRO A 166 -15.19 4.87 -0.64
C PRO A 166 -16.02 5.03 -1.92
N LEU A 167 -17.33 5.26 -1.77
CA LEU A 167 -18.21 5.54 -2.91
C LEU A 167 -17.89 6.88 -3.54
N THR A 168 -17.51 7.88 -2.75
CA THR A 168 -17.08 9.18 -3.27
C THR A 168 -15.90 9.70 -2.45
N TRP A 169 -15.16 10.65 -3.00
CA TRP A 169 -14.04 11.28 -2.28
C TRP A 169 -14.46 12.07 -1.03
N ALA A 170 -15.76 12.40 -0.87
CA ALA A 170 -16.26 12.97 0.38
C ALA A 170 -16.12 11.99 1.56
N ASP A 171 -16.10 10.69 1.27
CA ASP A 171 -16.00 9.60 2.24
C ASP A 171 -14.59 9.02 2.34
N VAL A 172 -13.57 9.69 1.77
CA VAL A 172 -12.17 9.21 1.79
C VAL A 172 -11.65 9.00 3.21
N TRP A 173 -12.21 9.70 4.19
CA TRP A 173 -11.90 9.52 5.61
C TRP A 173 -12.17 8.09 6.10
N LEU A 174 -13.07 7.33 5.45
CA LEU A 174 -13.29 5.92 5.77
C LEU A 174 -12.10 5.05 5.37
N SER A 175 -11.33 5.45 4.36
CA SER A 175 -10.06 4.79 4.00
C SER A 175 -8.97 5.21 4.98
N GLU A 176 -8.63 6.50 4.94
CA GLU A 176 -7.51 7.10 5.70
C GLU A 176 -7.69 6.97 7.22
N GLY A 177 -8.91 7.17 7.72
CA GLY A 177 -9.19 7.07 9.14
C GLY A 177 -9.08 5.65 9.67
N PHE A 178 -9.45 4.64 8.87
CA PHE A 178 -9.25 3.24 9.23
C PHE A 178 -7.78 2.83 9.10
N ALA A 179 -7.03 3.41 8.17
CA ALA A 179 -5.60 3.17 8.07
C ALA A 179 -4.84 3.75 9.28
N VAL A 180 -5.15 4.99 9.68
CA VAL A 180 -4.62 5.59 10.93
C VAL A 180 -5.05 4.81 12.18
N TYR A 181 -6.29 4.30 12.22
CA TYR A 181 -6.71 3.41 13.31
C TYR A 181 -5.89 2.10 13.32
N SER A 182 -5.60 1.54 12.15
CA SER A 182 -4.84 0.30 11.99
C SER A 182 -3.39 0.44 12.45
N GLU A 183 -2.79 1.64 12.35
CA GLU A 183 -1.50 1.92 12.96
C GLU A 183 -1.52 1.63 14.48
N ALA A 184 -2.57 2.04 15.20
CA ALA A 184 -2.67 1.75 16.63
C ALA A 184 -2.81 0.24 16.90
N VAL A 185 -3.61 -0.46 16.10
CA VAL A 185 -3.77 -1.93 16.17
C VAL A 185 -2.42 -2.64 15.98
N TYR A 186 -1.65 -2.24 14.97
CA TYR A 186 -0.34 -2.81 14.71
C TYR A 186 0.68 -2.45 15.80
N MET A 187 0.71 -1.18 16.24
CA MET A 187 1.62 -0.72 17.30
C MET A 187 1.42 -1.53 18.60
N GLU A 188 0.17 -1.82 18.96
CA GLU A 188 -0.12 -2.66 20.12
C GLU A 188 0.43 -4.07 19.96
N ALA A 189 0.27 -4.68 18.78
CA ALA A 189 0.80 -6.02 18.51
C ALA A 189 2.33 -6.04 18.45
N TRP A 190 2.95 -5.00 17.91
CA TRP A 190 4.39 -4.94 17.66
C TRP A 190 5.20 -4.52 18.89
N GLN A 191 4.74 -3.49 19.60
CA GLN A 191 5.48 -2.85 20.70
C GLN A 191 4.74 -2.91 22.05
N GLY A 192 3.48 -3.36 22.06
CA GLY A 192 2.66 -3.50 23.26
C GLY A 192 1.72 -2.32 23.53
N TYR A 193 0.73 -2.57 24.38
CA TYR A 193 -0.35 -1.61 24.69
C TYR A 193 0.15 -0.25 25.19
N SER A 194 1.19 -0.22 26.04
CA SER A 194 1.74 1.04 26.55
C SER A 194 2.31 1.91 25.42
N GLN A 195 3.05 1.30 24.49
CA GLN A 195 3.63 1.99 23.33
C GLN A 195 2.54 2.45 22.36
N MET A 196 1.49 1.65 22.16
CA MET A 196 0.31 2.09 21.41
C MET A 196 -0.35 3.33 22.02
N LEU A 197 -0.54 3.37 23.35
CA LEU A 197 -1.11 4.55 24.00
C LEU A 197 -0.22 5.79 23.80
N GLU A 198 1.10 5.64 23.92
CA GLU A 198 2.05 6.71 23.65
C GLU A 198 1.96 7.20 22.20
N TYR A 199 1.89 6.28 21.24
CA TYR A 199 1.71 6.60 19.81
C TYR A 199 0.43 7.38 19.53
N VAL A 200 -0.71 6.88 20.01
CA VAL A 200 -2.02 7.54 19.84
C VAL A 200 -2.03 8.94 20.45
N GLN A 201 -1.41 9.12 21.62
CA GLN A 201 -1.35 10.42 22.29
C GLN A 201 -0.39 11.38 21.59
N ASN A 202 0.80 10.90 21.21
CA ASN A 202 1.88 11.74 20.75
C ASN A 202 1.80 12.09 19.27
N ASP A 203 1.32 11.17 18.44
CA ASP A 203 1.31 11.34 16.99
C ASP A 203 -0.10 11.69 16.51
N ILE A 204 -1.09 10.86 16.81
CA ILE A 204 -2.46 11.04 16.31
C ILE A 204 -3.17 12.21 17.01
N GLN A 205 -3.22 12.21 18.34
CA GLN A 205 -3.96 13.22 19.10
C GLN A 205 -3.30 14.60 19.00
N ASN A 206 -1.97 14.68 19.04
CA ASN A 206 -1.27 15.95 18.90
C ASN A 206 -1.34 16.50 17.49
N TYR A 207 -1.30 15.66 16.45
CA TYR A 207 -1.58 16.09 15.08
C TYR A 207 -2.93 16.80 15.01
N TYR A 208 -4.00 16.18 15.53
CA TYR A 208 -5.33 16.78 15.56
C TYR A 208 -5.35 18.10 16.35
N LYS A 209 -4.74 18.15 17.54
CA LYS A 209 -4.68 19.38 18.35
C LYS A 209 -3.98 20.51 17.61
N ASN A 210 -2.86 20.23 16.95
CA ASN A 210 -2.08 21.22 16.20
C ASN A 210 -2.83 21.71 14.96
N TRP A 211 -3.49 20.80 14.25
CA TRP A 211 -4.34 21.13 13.12
C TRP A 211 -5.54 21.98 13.56
N ALA A 212 -6.26 21.58 14.61
CA ALA A 212 -7.43 22.29 15.13
C ALA A 212 -7.07 23.67 15.69
N ALA A 213 -5.89 23.81 16.31
CA ALA A 213 -5.38 25.11 16.76
C ALA A 213 -5.13 26.08 15.59
N SER A 214 -4.82 25.55 14.40
CA SER A 214 -4.50 26.34 13.21
C SER A 214 -5.70 26.60 12.30
N ASN A 215 -6.71 25.71 12.31
CA ASN A 215 -7.85 25.76 11.39
C ASN A 215 -9.20 26.06 12.09
N GLY A 216 -9.25 25.97 13.41
CA GLY A 216 -10.47 26.12 14.21
C GLY A 216 -11.19 24.78 14.44
N PRO A 217 -12.22 24.75 15.31
CA PRO A 217 -13.02 23.55 15.52
C PRO A 217 -13.86 23.27 14.28
N HIS A 218 -13.63 22.12 13.64
CA HIS A 218 -14.48 21.62 12.57
C HIS A 218 -15.23 20.39 13.06
N THR A 219 -16.52 20.32 12.75
CA THR A 219 -17.28 19.09 12.86
C THR A 219 -16.69 18.08 11.88
N VAL A 220 -16.32 16.89 12.37
CA VAL A 220 -16.20 15.71 11.51
C VAL A 220 -17.55 15.59 10.79
N TYR A 221 -17.51 15.58 9.46
CA TYR A 221 -18.63 15.58 8.52
C TYR A 221 -19.99 15.11 9.10
N ASP A 222 -21.00 15.98 9.06
CA ASP A 222 -22.40 15.70 9.45
C ASP A 222 -23.30 15.76 8.21
N PRO A 223 -23.41 14.67 7.42
CA PRO A 223 -24.26 14.66 6.24
C PRO A 223 -25.74 14.65 6.63
N GLU A 224 -26.55 15.49 5.98
CA GLU A 224 -28.00 15.33 6.01
C GLU A 224 -28.36 13.96 5.41
N TYR A 225 -28.86 13.05 6.25
CA TYR A 225 -29.43 11.80 5.79
C TYR A 225 -30.65 12.11 4.91
N ASN A 226 -30.67 11.56 3.69
CA ASN A 226 -31.89 11.53 2.89
C ASN A 226 -32.98 10.76 3.67
N SER A 227 -33.98 11.50 4.16
CA SER A 227 -35.23 11.01 4.74
C SER A 227 -36.11 10.30 3.73
#